data_AF-A0A6G2XGR5-F1
#
_entry.id   AF-A0A6G2XGR5-F1
#
_cell.length_a   1.000
_cell.length_b   1.000
_cell.length_c   1.000
_cell.angle_alpha   90.00
_cell.angle_beta   90.00
_cell.angle_gamma   90.00
#
_symmetry.space_group_name_H-M   'P 1'
#
loop_
_entity.id
_entity.type
_entity.pdbx_description
1 polymer ?
#
loop_
_entity_poly.entity_id
_entity_poly.type
_entity_poly.pdbx_seq_one_letter_code
_entity_poly.pdbx_strand_id
1 'polypeptide(L)'
;MTTPQDELLPGTRRALLHRIAVAQSEGRAPSLVAAVVRDGRTVWHGARTSVAGHAPDENTQYRIGSITKTFTAVLVLRLRDEGLLDLGDPLDKHLPGTGAGQATIAELLAHTAGLAAESPAPWWERTPGSLRPELADVLGEEPLRHPVGRRFHYSNPGYTLLGALVEKLRGAPWEDVLRREVLEPLGLHRTGGRPQAPHAGGWAVHPWADVLLPEPVEDLGRMAPAGQLWSTTGDLARFAAFLVRGDDRVLGAASLREMRTPAAPPQEADVVAGYAYGLGLELRRSGERLLVGHSGSLPGFLASLTIAAADDVAAVVLVNCTSGVSPVAVGADLVRIVAEAEPRIPEPWRPARDVDPAVLELVGQWYWGTNAFGLRLGADGLVSLEPLTGSGRRSRFRPNGDGTWRGLEGYYAGESLRPVRRADGSVDHLDLGSFVFTRQPYEEGASVPGGVDPEGWRGIGQRPESP
;
A
#
# COMPACT_ATOMS: atom_id res chain seq x y z
N MET A 1 4.15 -1.42 -36.22
CA MET A 1 3.24 -1.85 -35.15
C MET A 1 3.94 -2.96 -34.40
N THR A 2 4.42 -2.69 -33.20
CA THR A 2 4.86 -3.74 -32.27
C THR A 2 3.60 -4.46 -31.79
N THR A 3 3.52 -5.76 -32.04
CA THR A 3 2.44 -6.59 -31.51
C THR A 3 2.60 -6.67 -29.99
N PRO A 4 1.56 -6.37 -29.19
CA PRO A 4 1.59 -6.65 -27.77
C PRO A 4 1.89 -8.14 -27.56
N GLN A 5 2.83 -8.45 -26.67
CA GLN A 5 2.96 -9.81 -26.17
C GLN A 5 2.01 -9.95 -24.99
N ASP A 6 0.92 -10.70 -25.19
CA ASP A 6 -0.04 -11.02 -24.13
C ASP A 6 0.50 -12.10 -23.18
N GLU A 7 1.51 -12.86 -23.60
CA GLU A 7 2.17 -13.91 -22.80
C GLU A 7 3.60 -13.53 -22.41
N LEU A 8 3.98 -13.90 -21.18
CA LEU A 8 5.37 -13.80 -20.72
C LEU A 8 6.32 -14.62 -21.59
N LEU A 9 7.55 -14.13 -21.74
CA LEU A 9 8.60 -14.82 -22.48
C LEU A 9 8.88 -16.20 -21.87
N PRO A 10 9.22 -17.23 -22.68
CA PRO A 10 9.52 -18.57 -22.17
C PRO A 10 10.61 -18.60 -21.08
N GLY A 11 11.61 -17.73 -21.18
CA GLY A 11 12.66 -17.58 -20.17
C GLY A 11 12.12 -17.11 -18.82
N THR A 12 11.24 -16.10 -18.82
CA THR A 12 10.57 -15.57 -17.63
C THR A 12 9.71 -16.64 -16.97
N ARG A 13 8.88 -17.36 -17.75
CA ARG A 13 8.03 -18.46 -17.24
C ARG A 13 8.86 -19.56 -16.57
N ARG A 14 10.01 -19.91 -17.15
CA ARG A 14 10.96 -20.88 -16.57
C ARG A 14 11.57 -20.36 -15.27
N ALA A 15 11.94 -19.08 -15.20
CA ALA A 15 12.49 -18.48 -13.99
C ALA A 15 11.47 -18.45 -12.83
N LEU A 16 10.21 -18.10 -13.12
CA LEU A 16 9.11 -18.14 -12.14
C LEU A 16 8.89 -19.58 -11.62
N LEU A 17 8.81 -20.57 -12.52
CA LEU A 17 8.67 -21.97 -12.14
C LEU A 17 9.85 -22.46 -11.29
N HIS A 18 11.07 -22.12 -11.68
CA HIS A 18 12.27 -22.46 -10.92
C HIS A 18 12.21 -21.87 -9.50
N ARG A 19 11.83 -20.60 -9.38
CA ARG A 19 11.76 -19.92 -8.09
C ARG A 19 10.79 -20.58 -7.10
N ILE A 20 9.60 -20.96 -7.57
CA ILE A 20 8.63 -21.66 -6.71
C ILE A 20 9.02 -23.12 -6.44
N ALA A 21 9.72 -23.78 -7.37
CA ALA A 21 10.23 -25.14 -7.19
C ALA A 21 11.31 -25.20 -6.10
N VAL A 22 12.25 -24.25 -6.12
CA VAL A 22 13.27 -24.10 -5.08
C VAL A 22 12.60 -23.82 -3.73
N ALA A 23 11.68 -22.85 -3.68
CA ALA A 23 10.95 -22.52 -2.44
C ALA A 23 10.23 -23.74 -1.85
N GLN A 24 9.48 -24.47 -2.68
CA GLN A 24 8.73 -25.64 -2.24
C GLN A 24 9.65 -26.76 -1.75
N SER A 25 10.74 -27.04 -2.48
CA SER A 25 11.67 -28.12 -2.16
C SER A 25 12.49 -27.82 -0.90
N GLU A 26 13.14 -26.66 -0.84
CA GLU A 26 14.00 -26.28 0.29
C GLU A 26 13.18 -25.96 1.54
N GLY A 27 12.01 -25.35 1.36
CA GLY A 27 11.07 -25.08 2.45
C GLY A 27 10.25 -26.29 2.87
N ARG A 28 10.43 -27.44 2.21
CA ARG A 28 9.77 -28.73 2.51
C ARG A 28 8.24 -28.61 2.57
N ALA A 29 7.67 -27.74 1.74
CA ALA A 29 6.24 -27.48 1.73
C ALA A 29 5.50 -28.60 0.96
N PRO A 30 4.41 -29.17 1.50
CA PRO A 30 3.61 -30.16 0.79
C PRO A 30 3.02 -29.61 -0.51
N SER A 31 2.59 -28.34 -0.49
CA SER A 31 2.05 -27.64 -1.65
C SER A 31 2.39 -26.16 -1.61
N LEU A 32 2.74 -25.63 -2.78
CA LEU A 32 2.93 -24.20 -3.04
C LEU A 32 2.30 -23.88 -4.40
N VAL A 33 1.39 -22.91 -4.43
CA VAL A 33 0.83 -22.33 -5.66
C VAL A 33 1.13 -20.85 -5.73
N ALA A 34 1.28 -20.34 -6.94
CA ALA A 34 1.52 -18.93 -7.16
C ALA A 34 0.90 -18.43 -8.47
N ALA A 35 0.53 -17.16 -8.49
CA ALA A 35 0.12 -16.45 -9.70
C ALA A 35 0.87 -15.13 -9.82
N VAL A 36 1.06 -14.67 -11.05
CA VAL A 36 1.58 -13.33 -11.36
C VAL A 36 0.56 -12.59 -12.19
N VAL A 37 0.29 -11.35 -11.78
CA VAL A 37 -0.58 -10.39 -12.45
C VAL A 37 0.29 -9.32 -13.06
N ARG A 38 -0.02 -8.93 -14.30
CA ARG A 38 0.59 -7.81 -15.00
C ARG A 38 -0.49 -7.07 -15.77
N ASP A 39 -0.45 -5.73 -15.72
CA ASP A 39 -1.41 -4.87 -16.43
C ASP A 39 -2.87 -5.24 -16.10
N GLY A 40 -3.12 -5.58 -14.83
CA GLY A 40 -4.43 -5.99 -14.31
C GLY A 40 -4.93 -7.38 -14.74
N ARG A 41 -4.09 -8.20 -15.39
CA ARG A 41 -4.45 -9.55 -15.85
C ARG A 41 -3.50 -10.60 -15.30
N THR A 42 -4.00 -11.79 -14.99
CA THR A 42 -3.14 -12.93 -14.67
C THR A 42 -2.37 -13.35 -15.91
N VAL A 43 -1.03 -13.29 -15.86
CA VAL A 43 -0.14 -13.64 -16.97
C VAL A 43 0.62 -14.95 -16.73
N TRP A 44 0.58 -15.46 -15.50
CA TRP A 44 1.20 -16.74 -15.15
C TRP A 44 0.54 -17.37 -13.92
N HIS A 45 0.44 -18.70 -13.94
CA HIS A 45 0.11 -19.55 -12.80
C HIS A 45 1.13 -20.68 -12.72
N GLY A 46 1.49 -21.09 -11.50
CA GLY A 46 2.39 -22.21 -11.26
C GLY A 46 2.10 -22.91 -9.95
N ALA A 47 2.33 -24.22 -9.93
CA ALA A 47 2.09 -25.06 -8.77
C ALA A 47 3.25 -26.06 -8.57
N ARG A 48 3.54 -26.38 -7.31
CA ARG A 48 4.46 -27.42 -6.88
C ARG A 48 3.84 -28.18 -5.72
N THR A 49 3.86 -29.51 -5.80
CA THR A 49 3.24 -30.40 -4.83
C THR A 49 4.14 -31.61 -4.57
N SER A 50 4.11 -32.14 -3.36
CA SER A 50 4.75 -33.42 -3.00
C SER A 50 3.93 -34.63 -3.46
N VAL A 51 2.67 -34.44 -3.84
CA VAL A 51 1.77 -35.51 -4.29
C VAL A 51 1.75 -35.56 -5.81
N ALA A 52 2.36 -36.59 -6.39
CA ALA A 52 2.38 -36.79 -7.84
C ALA A 52 0.96 -36.81 -8.44
N GLY A 53 0.76 -36.09 -9.54
CA GLY A 53 -0.53 -36.00 -10.24
C GLY A 53 -1.59 -35.14 -9.55
N HIS A 54 -1.30 -34.53 -8.41
CA HIS A 54 -2.27 -33.73 -7.62
C HIS A 54 -1.79 -32.28 -7.47
N ALA A 55 -1.37 -31.67 -8.58
CA ALA A 55 -1.00 -30.26 -8.61
C ALA A 55 -2.29 -29.41 -8.46
N PRO A 56 -2.37 -28.54 -7.44
CA PRO A 56 -3.51 -27.63 -7.31
C PRO A 56 -3.54 -26.63 -8.46
N ASP A 57 -4.75 -26.33 -8.92
CA ASP A 57 -5.02 -25.31 -9.93
C ASP A 57 -5.25 -23.94 -9.30
N GLU A 58 -5.52 -22.93 -10.13
CA GLU A 58 -5.78 -21.56 -9.69
C GLU A 58 -7.08 -21.38 -8.90
N ASN A 59 -7.89 -22.44 -8.82
CA ASN A 59 -9.16 -22.46 -8.09
C ASN A 59 -9.00 -23.13 -6.74
N THR A 60 -7.93 -23.87 -6.45
CA THR A 60 -7.80 -24.55 -5.16
C THR A 60 -7.67 -23.55 -4.02
N GLN A 61 -8.54 -23.69 -3.02
CA GLN A 61 -8.56 -22.77 -1.88
C GLN A 61 -7.45 -23.08 -0.86
N TYR A 62 -6.85 -22.02 -0.32
CA TYR A 62 -5.96 -22.04 0.83
C TYR A 62 -6.46 -21.02 1.85
N ARG A 63 -6.13 -21.25 3.13
CA ARG A 63 -6.38 -20.24 4.16
C ARG A 63 -5.39 -19.10 3.99
N ILE A 64 -5.89 -17.87 3.93
CA ILE A 64 -5.06 -16.69 3.59
C ILE A 64 -4.63 -15.87 4.80
N GLY A 65 -5.08 -16.26 5.99
CA GLY A 65 -4.74 -15.62 7.26
C GLY A 65 -4.95 -14.12 7.18
N SER A 66 -3.94 -13.37 7.62
CA SER A 66 -4.00 -11.91 7.76
C SER A 66 -4.20 -11.11 6.47
N ILE A 67 -4.14 -11.70 5.26
CA ILE A 67 -4.65 -11.02 4.05
C ILE A 67 -6.14 -10.63 4.22
N THR A 68 -6.87 -11.35 5.07
CA THR A 68 -8.24 -11.00 5.50
C THR A 68 -8.38 -9.56 6.00
N LYS A 69 -7.35 -9.01 6.66
CA LYS A 69 -7.36 -7.63 7.15
C LYS A 69 -7.55 -6.62 6.03
N THR A 70 -6.91 -6.84 4.89
CA THR A 70 -7.05 -5.97 3.73
C THR A 70 -8.50 -5.94 3.22
N PHE A 71 -9.21 -7.07 3.25
CA PHE A 71 -10.65 -7.12 2.93
C PHE A 71 -11.50 -6.33 3.93
N THR A 72 -11.23 -6.48 5.23
CA THR A 72 -11.87 -5.69 6.28
C THR A 72 -11.60 -4.20 6.11
N ALA A 73 -10.36 -3.81 5.78
CA ALA A 73 -9.99 -2.42 5.54
C ALA A 73 -10.74 -1.82 4.34
N VAL A 74 -10.93 -2.58 3.25
CA VAL A 74 -11.73 -2.15 2.09
C VAL A 74 -13.17 -1.83 2.50
N LEU A 75 -13.80 -2.66 3.34
CA LEU A 75 -15.14 -2.39 3.85
C LEU A 75 -15.20 -1.11 4.69
N VAL A 76 -14.22 -0.88 5.56
CA VAL A 76 -14.16 0.33 6.40
C VAL A 76 -13.98 1.58 5.54
N LEU A 77 -13.10 1.55 4.54
CA LEU A 77 -12.92 2.69 3.64
C LEU A 77 -14.15 2.91 2.75
N ARG A 78 -14.87 1.86 2.37
CA ARG A 78 -16.15 1.98 1.67
C ARG A 78 -17.18 2.73 2.53
N LEU A 79 -17.28 2.40 3.83
CA LEU A 79 -18.15 3.12 4.76
C LEU A 79 -17.76 4.62 4.85
N ARG A 80 -16.46 4.93 4.79
CA ARG A 80 -15.97 6.32 4.70
C ARG A 80 -16.39 7.00 3.40
N ASP A 81 -16.18 6.37 2.25
CA ASP A 81 -16.51 6.96 0.94
C ASP A 81 -18.03 7.21 0.81
N GLU A 82 -18.85 6.39 1.47
CA GLU A 82 -20.31 6.57 1.59
C GLU A 82 -20.74 7.59 2.66
N GLY A 83 -19.79 8.19 3.39
CA GLY A 83 -20.06 9.22 4.40
C GLY A 83 -20.64 8.70 5.72
N LEU A 84 -20.56 7.40 5.99
CA LEU A 84 -21.11 6.79 7.21
C LEU A 84 -20.18 6.91 8.42
N LEU A 85 -18.90 7.16 8.17
CA LEU A 85 -17.89 7.43 9.19
C LEU A 85 -16.80 8.35 8.63
N ASP A 86 -16.07 9.03 9.52
CA ASP A 86 -14.79 9.65 9.20
C ASP A 86 -13.65 8.78 9.77
N LEU A 87 -12.50 8.70 9.09
CA LEU A 87 -11.37 7.92 9.60
C LEU A 87 -10.80 8.50 10.92
N GLY A 88 -10.97 9.81 11.15
CA GLY A 88 -10.62 10.49 12.39
C GLY A 88 -11.67 10.35 13.49
N ASP A 89 -12.81 9.69 13.25
CA ASP A 89 -13.80 9.45 14.30
C ASP A 89 -13.20 8.54 15.40
N PRO A 90 -13.39 8.87 16.68
CA PRO A 90 -13.08 7.95 17.76
C PRO A 90 -14.02 6.74 17.70
N LEU A 91 -13.50 5.55 17.99
CA LEU A 91 -14.27 4.31 17.95
C LEU A 91 -15.54 4.38 18.81
N ASP A 92 -15.48 5.05 19.97
CA ASP A 92 -16.59 5.16 20.92
C ASP A 92 -17.83 5.86 20.33
N LYS A 93 -17.64 6.69 19.29
CA LYS A 93 -18.74 7.32 18.54
C LYS A 93 -19.65 6.28 17.89
N HIS A 94 -19.08 5.17 17.44
CA HIS A 94 -19.77 4.15 16.65
C HIS A 94 -19.99 2.84 17.43
N LEU A 95 -19.03 2.48 18.27
CA LEU A 95 -18.99 1.23 19.03
C LEU A 95 -18.59 1.50 20.49
N PRO A 96 -19.53 2.02 21.31
CA PRO A 96 -19.23 2.45 22.67
C PRO A 96 -18.93 1.27 23.61
N GLY A 97 -18.12 1.51 24.64
CA GLY A 97 -17.93 0.58 25.75
C GLY A 97 -16.94 -0.57 25.48
N THR A 98 -16.09 -0.44 24.47
CA THR A 98 -15.09 -1.46 24.09
C THR A 98 -13.81 -1.41 24.92
N GLY A 99 -13.60 -0.35 25.71
CA GLY A 99 -12.30 -0.08 26.37
C GLY A 99 -11.21 0.45 25.43
N ALA A 100 -11.49 0.53 24.12
CA ALA A 100 -10.60 1.07 23.08
C ALA A 100 -11.14 2.37 22.45
N GLY A 101 -12.16 2.98 23.06
CA GLY A 101 -12.98 4.04 22.45
C GLY A 101 -12.22 5.30 22.01
N GLN A 102 -11.05 5.58 22.61
CA GLN A 102 -10.21 6.74 22.26
C GLN A 102 -9.47 6.58 20.93
N ALA A 103 -9.24 5.34 20.48
CA ALA A 103 -8.59 5.09 19.20
C ALA A 103 -9.51 5.50 18.05
N THR A 104 -8.96 6.19 17.06
CA THR A 104 -9.65 6.52 15.83
C THR A 104 -9.71 5.30 14.90
N ILE A 105 -10.62 5.36 13.93
CA ILE A 105 -10.75 4.32 12.90
C ILE A 105 -9.47 4.20 12.06
N ALA A 106 -8.82 5.33 11.74
CA ALA A 106 -7.52 5.36 11.08
C ALA A 106 -6.43 4.62 11.88
N GLU A 107 -6.41 4.81 13.19
CA GLU A 107 -5.41 4.17 14.06
C GLU A 107 -5.63 2.67 14.23
N LEU A 108 -6.88 2.20 14.18
CA LEU A 108 -7.17 0.76 14.11
C LEU A 108 -6.69 0.17 12.79
N LEU A 109 -7.00 0.82 11.66
CA LEU A 109 -6.58 0.38 10.33
C LEU A 109 -5.06 0.32 10.19
N ALA A 110 -4.36 1.30 10.77
CA ALA A 110 -2.90 1.46 10.69
C ALA A 110 -2.12 0.71 11.80
N HIS A 111 -2.80 -0.03 12.68
CA HIS A 111 -2.20 -0.68 13.85
C HIS A 111 -1.45 0.29 14.78
N THR A 112 -2.00 1.49 14.98
CA THR A 112 -1.47 2.50 15.90
C THR A 112 -2.40 2.78 17.08
N ALA A 113 -3.51 2.04 17.20
CA ALA A 113 -4.46 2.14 18.32
C ALA A 113 -3.88 1.75 19.70
N GLY A 114 -2.67 1.18 19.75
CA GLY A 114 -2.01 0.80 20.99
C GLY A 114 -2.56 -0.46 21.66
N LEU A 115 -3.38 -1.24 20.95
CA LEU A 115 -4.00 -2.47 21.44
C LEU A 115 -3.01 -3.63 21.60
N ALA A 116 -3.36 -4.63 22.41
CA ALA A 116 -2.66 -5.91 22.46
C ALA A 116 -2.57 -6.58 21.08
N ALA A 117 -1.48 -7.31 20.84
CA ALA A 117 -1.25 -7.95 19.54
C ALA A 117 -2.21 -9.11 19.29
N GLU A 118 -2.47 -9.89 20.34
CA GLU A 118 -3.28 -11.10 20.32
C GLU A 118 -4.40 -11.03 21.36
N SER A 119 -5.45 -11.82 21.14
CA SER A 119 -6.45 -12.07 22.17
C SER A 119 -5.83 -12.73 23.41
N PRO A 120 -6.43 -12.56 24.60
CA PRO A 120 -6.02 -13.28 25.80
C PRO A 120 -5.96 -14.80 25.58
N ALA A 121 -5.11 -15.47 26.36
CA ALA A 121 -4.93 -16.92 26.31
C ALA A 121 -6.29 -17.64 26.46
N PRO A 122 -6.47 -18.82 25.82
CA PRO A 122 -5.46 -19.59 25.08
C PRO A 122 -5.21 -19.11 23.63
N TRP A 123 -4.24 -19.74 22.94
CA TRP A 123 -3.84 -19.41 21.56
C TRP A 123 -5.05 -19.40 20.60
N TRP A 124 -5.44 -18.21 20.14
CA TRP A 124 -6.70 -18.00 19.44
C TRP A 124 -6.81 -18.74 18.09
N GLU A 125 -5.70 -18.93 17.37
CA GLU A 125 -5.67 -19.61 16.07
C GLU A 125 -5.93 -21.12 16.18
N ARG A 126 -5.75 -21.69 17.38
CA ARG A 126 -6.01 -23.11 17.73
C ARG A 126 -7.23 -23.30 18.64
N THR A 127 -7.97 -22.24 18.91
CA THR A 127 -9.06 -22.27 19.87
C THR A 127 -10.35 -21.85 19.18
N PRO A 128 -11.43 -22.68 19.21
CA PRO A 128 -12.70 -22.33 18.61
C PRO A 128 -13.21 -20.95 19.05
N GLY A 129 -13.65 -20.14 18.09
CA GLY A 129 -14.18 -18.80 18.32
C GLY A 129 -15.44 -18.79 19.21
N SER A 130 -16.14 -19.92 19.34
CA SER A 130 -17.26 -20.08 20.27
C SER A 130 -16.87 -19.92 21.75
N LEU A 131 -15.58 -20.00 22.08
CA LEU A 131 -15.07 -19.71 23.42
C LEU A 131 -14.82 -18.21 23.67
N ARG A 132 -15.03 -17.36 22.65
CA ARG A 132 -14.94 -15.89 22.72
C ARG A 132 -16.17 -15.25 22.04
N PRO A 133 -17.38 -15.47 22.57
CA PRO A 133 -18.62 -14.96 21.97
C PRO A 133 -18.69 -13.42 21.91
N GLU A 134 -18.09 -12.74 22.89
CA GLU A 134 -18.17 -11.29 23.06
C GLU A 134 -16.85 -10.57 22.72
N LEU A 135 -16.94 -9.27 22.43
CA LEU A 135 -15.74 -8.44 22.19
C LEU A 135 -14.83 -8.38 23.42
N ALA A 136 -15.40 -8.42 24.63
CA ALA A 136 -14.63 -8.44 25.87
C ALA A 136 -13.73 -9.68 25.98
N ASP A 137 -14.17 -10.83 25.46
CA ASP A 137 -13.37 -12.07 25.45
C ASP A 137 -12.18 -11.98 24.48
N VAL A 138 -12.31 -11.16 23.44
CA VAL A 138 -11.24 -10.90 22.46
C VAL A 138 -10.24 -9.86 22.96
N LEU A 139 -10.72 -8.84 23.68
CA LEU A 139 -9.95 -7.67 24.10
C LEU A 139 -9.27 -7.87 25.47
N GLY A 140 -9.90 -8.65 26.35
CA GLY A 140 -9.51 -8.78 27.74
C GLY A 140 -9.82 -7.53 28.57
N GLU A 141 -9.42 -7.55 29.85
CA GLU A 141 -9.71 -6.48 30.81
C GLU A 141 -8.93 -5.19 30.52
N GLU A 142 -7.70 -5.30 30.01
CA GLU A 142 -6.81 -4.18 29.70
C GLU A 142 -6.36 -4.23 28.23
N PRO A 143 -7.18 -3.72 27.30
CA PRO A 143 -6.92 -3.84 25.87
C PRO A 143 -5.74 -2.99 25.38
N LEU A 144 -5.51 -1.83 26.00
CA LEU A 144 -4.45 -0.90 25.61
C LEU A 144 -3.12 -1.28 26.28
N ARG A 145 -2.09 -1.47 25.46
CA ARG A 145 -0.69 -1.71 25.87
C ARG A 145 0.21 -0.49 25.65
N HIS A 146 -0.21 0.41 24.76
CA HIS A 146 0.54 1.60 24.40
C HIS A 146 -0.38 2.82 24.25
N PRO A 147 0.16 4.05 24.37
CA PRO A 147 -0.58 5.24 24.01
C PRO A 147 -1.03 5.21 22.55
N VAL A 148 -2.28 5.58 22.32
CA VAL A 148 -2.91 5.68 20.99
C VAL A 148 -2.09 6.61 20.09
N GLY A 149 -1.94 6.22 18.82
CA GLY A 149 -1.25 6.98 17.78
C GLY A 149 0.28 7.00 17.87
N ARG A 150 0.88 6.48 18.97
CA ARG A 150 2.30 6.71 19.26
C ARG A 150 3.26 5.85 18.43
N ARG A 151 2.88 4.63 18.07
CA ARG A 151 3.75 3.66 17.39
C ARG A 151 2.93 2.64 16.62
N PHE A 152 3.55 2.04 15.60
CA PHE A 152 3.07 0.80 15.04
C PHE A 152 3.15 -0.35 16.06
N HIS A 153 2.03 -1.02 16.31
CA HIS A 153 1.93 -2.26 17.08
C HIS A 153 0.81 -3.12 16.50
N TYR A 154 1.21 -4.11 15.70
CA TYR A 154 0.28 -5.01 15.00
C TYR A 154 -0.72 -5.65 15.97
N SER A 155 -2.01 -5.63 15.62
CA SER A 155 -3.09 -6.07 16.51
C SER A 155 -4.18 -6.81 15.75
N ASN A 156 -4.34 -8.10 16.03
CA ASN A 156 -5.47 -8.89 15.56
C ASN A 156 -6.79 -8.43 16.21
N PRO A 157 -6.87 -8.20 17.54
CA PRO A 157 -8.06 -7.64 18.17
C PRO A 157 -8.52 -6.29 17.59
N GLY A 158 -7.60 -5.43 17.14
CA GLY A 158 -7.96 -4.19 16.45
C GLY A 158 -8.79 -4.41 15.19
N TYR A 159 -8.50 -5.48 14.43
CA TYR A 159 -9.29 -5.82 13.24
C TYR A 159 -10.62 -6.50 13.58
N THR A 160 -10.72 -7.16 14.73
CA THR A 160 -12.02 -7.60 15.28
C THR A 160 -12.93 -6.42 15.56
N LEU A 161 -12.39 -5.33 16.14
CA LEU A 161 -13.15 -4.09 16.35
C LEU A 161 -13.60 -3.46 15.03
N LEU A 162 -12.74 -3.45 14.00
CA LEU A 162 -13.12 -2.97 12.67
C LEU A 162 -14.22 -3.83 12.03
N GLY A 163 -14.20 -5.15 12.21
CA GLY A 163 -15.28 -6.02 11.78
C GLY A 163 -16.59 -5.73 12.52
N ALA A 164 -16.55 -5.57 13.84
CA ALA A 164 -17.72 -5.21 14.64
C ALA A 164 -18.28 -3.82 14.29
N LEU A 165 -17.41 -2.87 13.93
CA LEU A 165 -17.80 -1.57 13.40
C LEU A 165 -18.58 -1.71 12.08
N VAL A 166 -18.10 -2.55 11.16
CA VAL A 166 -18.81 -2.86 9.92
C VAL A 166 -20.17 -3.48 10.20
N GLU A 167 -20.23 -4.47 11.10
CA GLU A 167 -21.50 -5.10 11.51
C GLU A 167 -22.49 -4.08 12.08
N LYS A 168 -22.00 -3.18 12.93
CA LYS A 168 -22.80 -2.14 13.56
C LYS A 168 -23.39 -1.16 12.55
N LEU A 169 -22.59 -0.70 11.59
CA LEU A 169 -23.01 0.31 10.61
C LEU A 169 -23.85 -0.27 9.46
N ARG A 170 -23.73 -1.57 9.18
CA ARG A 170 -24.55 -2.26 8.16
C ARG A 170 -25.75 -3.01 8.73
N GLY A 171 -25.76 -3.32 10.01
CA GLY A 171 -26.80 -4.14 10.64
C GLY A 171 -26.81 -5.59 10.14
N ALA A 172 -25.66 -6.12 9.68
CA ALA A 172 -25.52 -7.46 9.14
C ALA A 172 -24.16 -8.07 9.52
N PRO A 173 -24.02 -9.41 9.59
CA PRO A 173 -22.75 -10.07 9.89
C PRO A 173 -21.62 -9.65 8.94
N TRP A 174 -20.39 -9.56 9.45
CA TRP A 174 -19.24 -9.08 8.67
C TRP A 174 -19.02 -9.89 7.38
N GLU A 175 -19.17 -11.22 7.44
CA GLU A 175 -18.98 -12.10 6.28
C GLU A 175 -20.05 -11.86 5.19
N ASP A 176 -21.30 -11.55 5.58
CA ASP A 176 -22.37 -11.22 4.63
C ASP A 176 -22.16 -9.87 3.96
N VAL A 177 -21.69 -8.88 4.73
CA VAL A 177 -21.31 -7.57 4.20
C VAL A 177 -20.15 -7.73 3.22
N LEU A 178 -19.10 -8.45 3.63
CA LEU A 178 -17.93 -8.72 2.78
C LEU A 178 -18.32 -9.37 1.45
N ARG A 179 -19.15 -10.41 1.51
CA ARG A 179 -19.63 -11.12 0.33
C ARG A 179 -20.34 -10.19 -0.64
N ARG A 180 -21.34 -9.45 -0.16
CA ARG A 180 -22.20 -8.59 -1.00
C ARG A 180 -21.48 -7.36 -1.54
N GLU A 181 -20.61 -6.74 -0.73
CA GLU A 181 -20.05 -5.42 -1.03
C GLU A 181 -18.65 -5.47 -1.62
N VAL A 182 -17.96 -6.61 -1.57
CA VAL A 182 -16.61 -6.78 -2.11
C VAL A 182 -16.49 -8.02 -2.98
N LEU A 183 -16.83 -9.21 -2.46
CA LEU A 183 -16.53 -10.46 -3.16
C LEU A 183 -17.38 -10.63 -4.43
N GLU A 184 -18.70 -10.45 -4.34
CA GLU A 184 -19.61 -10.57 -5.49
C GLU A 184 -19.32 -9.52 -6.58
N PRO A 185 -19.17 -8.20 -6.27
CA PRO A 185 -18.84 -7.21 -7.30
C PRO A 185 -17.52 -7.47 -8.03
N LEU A 186 -16.49 -7.95 -7.31
CA LEU A 186 -15.18 -8.25 -7.89
C LEU A 186 -15.09 -9.65 -8.52
N GLY A 187 -16.15 -10.46 -8.44
CA GLY A 187 -16.18 -11.83 -8.97
C GLY A 187 -15.25 -12.79 -8.22
N LEU A 188 -15.06 -12.59 -6.91
CA LEU A 188 -14.23 -13.42 -6.02
C LEU A 188 -15.04 -14.60 -5.47
N HIS A 189 -15.62 -15.40 -6.36
CA HIS A 189 -16.61 -16.43 -6.03
C HIS A 189 -16.07 -17.60 -5.22
N ARG A 190 -14.74 -17.74 -5.14
CA ARG A 190 -14.04 -18.76 -4.37
C ARG A 190 -13.30 -18.17 -3.18
N THR A 191 -13.76 -17.02 -2.70
CA THR A 191 -13.31 -16.40 -1.45
C THR A 191 -14.43 -16.42 -0.43
N GLY A 192 -14.14 -16.76 0.83
CA GLY A 192 -15.16 -16.81 1.89
C GLY A 192 -14.60 -17.25 3.24
N GLY A 193 -15.42 -17.25 4.29
CA GLY A 193 -15.01 -17.59 5.66
C GLY A 193 -14.91 -19.09 5.93
N ARG A 194 -15.41 -19.94 5.02
CA ARG A 194 -15.36 -21.41 5.15
C ARG A 194 -14.72 -22.04 3.90
N PRO A 195 -13.97 -23.14 4.04
CA PRO A 195 -13.41 -23.84 2.90
C PRO A 195 -14.51 -24.52 2.08
N GLN A 196 -14.35 -24.50 0.76
CA GLN A 196 -15.20 -25.11 -0.26
C GLN A 196 -14.33 -25.96 -1.17
N ALA A 197 -14.78 -27.16 -1.54
CA ALA A 197 -13.98 -28.04 -2.41
C ALA A 197 -13.85 -27.47 -3.84
N PRO A 198 -12.70 -27.63 -4.51
CA PRO A 198 -11.42 -28.12 -3.95
C PRO A 198 -10.73 -27.09 -3.04
N HIS A 199 -10.22 -27.56 -1.89
CA HIS A 199 -9.38 -26.79 -0.97
C HIS A 199 -8.20 -27.65 -0.51
N ALA A 200 -7.09 -27.01 -0.15
CA ALA A 200 -5.94 -27.69 0.42
C ALA A 200 -6.20 -28.07 1.90
N GLY A 201 -5.66 -29.21 2.32
CA GLY A 201 -5.47 -29.53 3.73
C GLY A 201 -4.22 -28.84 4.27
N GLY A 202 -4.26 -28.41 5.54
CA GLY A 202 -3.14 -27.75 6.23
C GLY A 202 -2.27 -28.73 7.00
N TRP A 203 -0.96 -28.49 7.02
CA TRP A 203 0.01 -29.41 7.62
C TRP A 203 1.07 -28.70 8.48
N ALA A 204 1.47 -29.33 9.57
CA ALA A 204 2.75 -29.04 10.22
C ALA A 204 3.81 -30.01 9.66
N VAL A 205 4.93 -29.46 9.21
CA VAL A 205 6.08 -30.25 8.75
C VAL A 205 7.05 -30.37 9.93
N HIS A 206 7.50 -31.59 10.24
CA HIS A 206 8.45 -31.76 11.34
C HIS A 206 9.80 -31.11 10.99
N PRO A 207 10.39 -30.27 11.86
CA PRO A 207 11.58 -29.47 11.52
C PRO A 207 12.83 -30.32 11.25
N TRP A 208 12.87 -31.56 11.74
CA TRP A 208 14.04 -32.45 11.61
C TRP A 208 13.76 -33.78 10.88
N ALA A 209 12.56 -34.00 10.34
CA ALA A 209 12.21 -35.27 9.69
C ALA A 209 11.16 -35.05 8.59
N ASP A 210 11.22 -35.79 7.49
CA ASP A 210 10.30 -35.69 6.34
C ASP A 210 8.94 -36.35 6.60
N VAL A 211 8.28 -35.88 7.66
CA VAL A 211 6.96 -36.33 8.10
C VAL A 211 6.05 -35.14 8.36
N LEU A 212 4.75 -35.35 8.16
CA LEU A 212 3.70 -34.34 8.25
C LEU A 212 2.72 -34.69 9.37
N LEU A 213 2.21 -33.67 10.05
CA LEU A 213 1.11 -33.77 11.00
C LEU A 213 -0.05 -32.90 10.49
N PRO A 214 -1.29 -33.42 10.38
CA PRO A 214 -2.45 -32.60 10.03
C PRO A 214 -2.64 -31.45 11.02
N GLU A 215 -2.86 -30.24 10.52
CA GLU A 215 -3.20 -29.07 11.33
C GLU A 215 -4.72 -28.87 11.33
N PRO A 216 -5.38 -28.85 12.51
CA PRO A 216 -6.82 -28.62 12.59
C PRO A 216 -7.17 -27.19 12.18
N VAL A 217 -8.34 -27.05 11.54
CA VAL A 217 -8.88 -25.75 11.11
C VAL A 217 -10.01 -25.36 12.06
N GLU A 218 -9.80 -24.28 12.80
CA GLU A 218 -10.84 -23.70 13.67
C GLU A 218 -11.61 -22.56 12.99
N ASP A 219 -12.90 -22.43 13.35
CA ASP A 219 -13.65 -21.19 13.13
C ASP A 219 -13.20 -20.15 14.16
N LEU A 220 -12.76 -18.98 13.69
CA LEU A 220 -12.22 -17.92 14.55
C LEU A 220 -13.31 -17.02 15.15
N GLY A 221 -14.58 -17.17 14.75
CA GLY A 221 -15.71 -16.43 15.33
C GLY A 221 -15.51 -14.92 15.25
N ARG A 222 -15.52 -14.22 16.39
CA ARG A 222 -15.29 -12.76 16.45
C ARG A 222 -13.93 -12.34 15.87
N MET A 223 -12.93 -13.22 15.87
CA MET A 223 -11.61 -12.95 15.27
C MET A 223 -11.60 -13.13 13.74
N ALA A 224 -12.73 -13.47 13.12
CA ALA A 224 -12.79 -13.72 11.69
C ALA A 224 -12.30 -12.55 10.80
N PRO A 225 -12.65 -11.29 11.09
CA PRO A 225 -12.16 -10.12 10.33
C PRO A 225 -10.64 -9.92 10.35
N ALA A 226 -9.92 -10.61 11.25
CA ALA A 226 -8.48 -10.57 11.34
C ALA A 226 -7.78 -11.65 10.51
N GLY A 227 -8.42 -12.78 10.20
CA GLY A 227 -7.70 -13.92 9.59
C GLY A 227 -8.49 -15.10 9.03
N GLN A 228 -9.82 -15.08 9.01
CA GLN A 228 -10.62 -16.29 8.73
C GLN A 228 -10.53 -16.78 7.27
N LEU A 229 -10.35 -15.88 6.32
CA LEU A 229 -10.71 -16.16 4.93
C LEU A 229 -9.91 -17.30 4.30
N TRP A 230 -10.60 -17.96 3.37
CA TRP A 230 -10.05 -18.87 2.37
C TRP A 230 -10.20 -18.21 1.01
N SER A 231 -9.20 -18.37 0.15
CA SER A 231 -9.21 -17.83 -1.21
C SER A 231 -8.29 -18.66 -2.11
N THR A 232 -8.18 -18.25 -3.36
CA THR A 232 -7.41 -18.93 -4.41
C THR A 232 -6.41 -17.97 -5.03
N THR A 233 -5.45 -18.48 -5.79
CA THR A 233 -4.54 -17.60 -6.56
C THR A 233 -5.31 -16.81 -7.62
N GLY A 234 -6.35 -17.39 -8.22
CA GLY A 234 -7.22 -16.71 -9.19
C GLY A 234 -8.00 -15.54 -8.61
N ASP A 235 -8.63 -15.71 -7.45
CA ASP A 235 -9.38 -14.64 -6.78
C ASP A 235 -8.45 -13.56 -6.24
N LEU A 236 -7.36 -13.93 -5.57
CA LEU A 236 -6.40 -12.95 -5.07
C LEU A 236 -5.69 -12.20 -6.20
N ALA A 237 -5.54 -12.79 -7.39
CA ALA A 237 -5.04 -12.08 -8.57
C ALA A 237 -5.99 -10.98 -9.03
N ARG A 238 -7.31 -11.23 -9.04
CA ARG A 238 -8.33 -10.20 -9.31
C ARG A 238 -8.34 -9.13 -8.22
N PHE A 239 -8.23 -9.55 -6.97
CA PHE A 239 -8.14 -8.62 -5.83
C PHE A 239 -6.86 -7.75 -5.91
N ALA A 240 -5.73 -8.30 -6.34
CA ALA A 240 -4.49 -7.54 -6.58
C ALA A 240 -4.69 -6.45 -7.64
N ALA A 241 -5.33 -6.80 -8.76
CA ALA A 241 -5.65 -5.85 -9.82
C ALA A 241 -6.59 -4.74 -9.31
N PHE A 242 -7.61 -5.12 -8.53
CA PHE A 242 -8.49 -4.16 -7.85
C PHE A 242 -7.70 -3.21 -6.95
N LEU A 243 -6.81 -3.70 -6.08
CA LEU A 243 -6.03 -2.86 -5.15
C LEU A 243 -5.14 -1.81 -5.84
N VAL A 244 -4.81 -2.00 -7.13
CA VAL A 244 -4.06 -1.03 -7.94
C VAL A 244 -4.98 -0.09 -8.71
N ARG A 245 -6.04 -0.62 -9.33
CA ARG A 245 -6.83 0.06 -10.36
C ARG A 245 -8.14 0.66 -9.85
N GLY A 246 -8.65 0.16 -8.74
CA GLY A 246 -9.99 0.48 -8.23
C GLY A 246 -11.11 -0.16 -9.04
N ASP A 247 -12.30 -0.12 -8.44
CA ASP A 247 -13.56 -0.48 -9.05
C ASP A 247 -14.65 0.34 -8.34
N ASP A 248 -15.33 1.23 -9.08
CA ASP A 248 -16.31 2.15 -8.49
C ASP A 248 -17.52 1.45 -7.86
N ARG A 249 -17.72 0.14 -8.12
CA ARG A 249 -18.73 -0.68 -7.43
C ARG A 249 -18.32 -1.04 -6.00
N VAL A 250 -17.03 -0.90 -5.66
CA VAL A 250 -16.44 -1.27 -4.37
C VAL A 250 -15.68 -0.11 -3.74
N LEU A 251 -14.58 0.31 -4.36
CA LEU A 251 -13.72 1.38 -3.87
C LEU A 251 -12.89 1.99 -5.02
N GLY A 252 -12.86 3.32 -5.10
CA GLY A 252 -12.16 4.03 -6.16
C GLY A 252 -10.63 3.98 -6.03
N ALA A 253 -9.93 4.22 -7.14
CA ALA A 253 -8.47 4.20 -7.19
C ALA A 253 -7.80 5.21 -6.24
N ALA A 254 -8.48 6.32 -5.90
CA ALA A 254 -7.96 7.32 -4.96
C ALA A 254 -7.88 6.79 -3.53
N SER A 255 -8.97 6.17 -3.05
CA SER A 255 -9.04 5.57 -1.71
C SER A 255 -8.07 4.39 -1.58
N LEU A 256 -7.88 3.61 -2.65
CA LEU A 256 -6.87 2.55 -2.66
C LEU A 256 -5.43 3.09 -2.63
N ARG A 257 -5.16 4.23 -3.29
CA ARG A 257 -3.86 4.94 -3.15
C ARG A 257 -3.60 5.40 -1.72
N GLU A 258 -4.65 5.84 -1.02
CA GLU A 258 -4.57 6.17 0.40
C GLU A 258 -4.24 4.93 1.25
N MET A 259 -4.89 3.78 1.00
CA MET A 259 -4.59 2.53 1.74
C MET A 259 -3.11 2.12 1.68
N ARG A 260 -2.46 2.36 0.53
CA ARG A 260 -1.05 2.03 0.28
C ARG A 260 -0.08 3.15 0.60
N THR A 261 -0.52 4.21 1.28
CA THR A 261 0.34 5.28 1.78
C THR A 261 0.71 4.96 3.24
N PRO A 262 1.98 5.15 3.67
CA PRO A 262 2.36 4.98 5.07
C PRO A 262 1.46 5.81 6.00
N ALA A 263 0.83 5.14 6.96
CA ALA A 263 -0.09 5.72 7.93
C ALA A 263 0.35 5.48 9.40
N ALA A 264 1.33 4.59 9.61
CA ALA A 264 1.89 4.30 10.92
C ALA A 264 3.28 4.95 11.11
N PRO A 265 3.58 5.55 12.27
CA PRO A 265 4.93 5.99 12.60
C PRO A 265 5.88 4.78 12.63
N PRO A 266 6.94 4.76 11.79
CA PRO A 266 7.89 3.66 11.79
C PRO A 266 8.76 3.71 13.05
N GLN A 267 9.09 2.55 13.60
CA GLN A 267 10.13 2.43 14.63
C GLN A 267 11.51 2.33 13.97
N GLU A 268 12.58 2.48 14.75
CA GLU A 268 13.96 2.44 14.23
C GLU A 268 14.24 1.18 13.40
N ALA A 269 13.85 0.01 13.90
CA ALA A 269 13.99 -1.25 13.18
C ALA A 269 13.19 -1.28 11.87
N ASP A 270 12.00 -0.68 11.86
CA ASP A 270 11.14 -0.60 10.66
C ASP A 270 11.80 0.29 9.60
N VAL A 271 12.38 1.43 10.00
CA VAL A 271 13.13 2.33 9.11
C VAL A 271 14.31 1.59 8.48
N VAL A 272 15.10 0.88 9.29
CA VAL A 272 16.26 0.10 8.81
C VAL A 272 15.82 -1.02 7.86
N ALA A 273 14.72 -1.71 8.18
CA ALA A 273 14.17 -2.78 7.36
C ALA A 273 13.44 -2.27 6.10
N GLY A 274 13.20 -0.96 5.98
CA GLY A 274 12.37 -0.40 4.91
C GLY A 274 10.92 -0.86 4.99
N TYR A 275 10.40 -1.04 6.20
CA TYR A 275 9.04 -1.45 6.49
C TYR A 275 8.18 -0.24 6.90
N ALA A 276 6.94 -0.23 6.43
CA ALA A 276 5.91 0.68 6.90
C ALA A 276 4.54 -0.01 6.82
N TYR A 277 3.52 0.62 7.38
CA TYR A 277 2.14 0.12 7.32
C TYR A 277 1.18 1.24 6.94
N GLY A 278 0.25 0.92 6.04
CA GLY A 278 -0.81 1.80 5.58
C GLY A 278 -2.14 1.48 6.24
N LEU A 279 -3.25 1.65 5.53
CA LEU A 279 -4.57 1.29 6.03
C LEU A 279 -4.90 -0.16 5.61
N GLY A 280 -4.45 -1.13 6.40
CA GLY A 280 -4.64 -2.56 6.14
C GLY A 280 -3.72 -3.19 5.09
N LEU A 281 -2.59 -2.54 4.82
CA LEU A 281 -1.56 -3.00 3.91
C LEU A 281 -0.17 -2.81 4.52
N GLU A 282 0.66 -3.83 4.41
CA GLU A 282 2.10 -3.76 4.63
C GLU A 282 2.77 -3.06 3.44
N LEU A 283 3.80 -2.25 3.73
CA LEU A 283 4.68 -1.66 2.74
C LEU A 283 6.11 -2.11 3.04
N ARG A 284 6.81 -2.62 2.02
CA ARG A 284 8.16 -3.17 2.15
C ARG A 284 9.03 -2.68 1.01
N ARG A 285 10.21 -2.16 1.34
CA ARG A 285 11.25 -1.90 0.35
C ARG A 285 11.91 -3.23 -0.06
N SER A 286 12.03 -3.45 -1.37
CA SER A 286 12.78 -4.57 -1.94
C SER A 286 13.69 -4.03 -3.06
N GLY A 287 14.96 -3.82 -2.73
CA GLY A 287 15.89 -3.09 -3.60
C GLY A 287 15.40 -1.66 -3.87
N GLU A 288 15.13 -1.36 -5.13
CA GLU A 288 14.57 -0.07 -5.57
C GLU A 288 13.04 -0.04 -5.62
N ARG A 289 12.38 -1.19 -5.36
CA ARG A 289 10.92 -1.32 -5.45
C ARG A 289 10.26 -1.10 -4.10
N LEU A 290 9.12 -0.41 -4.14
CA LEU A 290 8.15 -0.40 -3.07
C LEU A 290 7.12 -1.50 -3.34
N LEU A 291 7.11 -2.52 -2.49
CA LEU A 291 6.13 -3.59 -2.50
C LEU A 291 5.04 -3.27 -1.48
N VAL A 292 3.78 -3.48 -1.89
CA VAL A 292 2.60 -3.27 -1.05
C VAL A 292 1.79 -4.56 -1.04
N GLY A 293 1.15 -4.90 0.07
CA GLY A 293 0.28 -6.06 0.14
C GLY A 293 0.05 -6.50 1.57
N HIS A 294 -0.08 -7.80 1.79
CA HIS A 294 -0.14 -8.35 3.14
C HIS A 294 0.33 -9.80 3.15
N SER A 295 0.98 -10.20 4.24
CA SER A 295 1.30 -11.60 4.50
C SER A 295 0.15 -12.31 5.25
N GLY A 296 0.13 -13.63 5.21
CA GLY A 296 -0.85 -14.43 5.93
C GLY A 296 -0.19 -15.62 6.60
N SER A 297 -0.55 -15.88 7.84
CA SER A 297 -0.14 -17.07 8.58
C SER A 297 -1.32 -17.53 9.41
N LEU A 298 -1.61 -18.83 9.35
CA LEU A 298 -2.43 -19.58 10.31
C LEU A 298 -1.86 -21.00 10.39
N PRO A 299 -2.10 -21.76 11.47
CA PRO A 299 -1.67 -23.14 11.55
C PRO A 299 -2.02 -23.93 10.28
N GLY A 300 -1.00 -24.51 9.65
CA GLY A 300 -1.10 -25.26 8.41
C GLY A 300 -1.05 -24.42 7.12
N PHE A 301 -0.95 -23.09 7.17
CA PHE A 301 -1.00 -22.23 5.97
C PHE A 301 -0.14 -20.97 6.08
N LEU A 302 0.53 -20.64 4.97
CA LEU A 302 1.23 -19.38 4.77
C LEU A 302 0.80 -18.76 3.44
N ALA A 303 0.67 -17.44 3.40
CA ALA A 303 0.22 -16.71 2.22
C ALA A 303 0.96 -15.38 2.04
N SER A 304 1.04 -14.91 0.80
CA SER A 304 1.39 -13.53 0.50
C SER A 304 0.62 -13.01 -0.70
N LEU A 305 0.24 -11.74 -0.60
CA LEU A 305 -0.18 -10.89 -1.70
C LEU A 305 0.86 -9.77 -1.79
N THR A 306 1.53 -9.62 -2.92
CA THR A 306 2.64 -8.66 -3.10
C THR A 306 2.44 -7.89 -4.40
N ILE A 307 2.49 -6.56 -4.34
CA ILE A 307 2.15 -5.67 -5.45
C ILE A 307 3.27 -4.63 -5.59
N ALA A 308 3.89 -4.54 -6.76
CA ALA A 308 4.70 -3.40 -7.18
C ALA A 308 3.85 -2.50 -8.09
N ALA A 309 3.11 -1.56 -7.50
CA ALA A 309 2.17 -0.71 -8.23
C ALA A 309 2.85 0.18 -9.29
N ALA A 310 4.13 0.53 -9.11
CA ALA A 310 4.89 1.30 -10.10
C ALA A 310 5.26 0.47 -11.34
N ASP A 311 5.44 -0.84 -11.18
CA ASP A 311 5.71 -1.80 -12.25
C ASP A 311 4.41 -2.36 -12.86
N ASP A 312 3.26 -2.15 -12.20
CA ASP A 312 1.97 -2.81 -12.47
C ASP A 312 2.06 -4.34 -12.52
N VAL A 313 2.83 -4.88 -11.57
CA VAL A 313 3.05 -6.31 -11.37
C VAL A 313 2.64 -6.69 -9.95
N ALA A 314 1.92 -7.81 -9.81
CA ALA A 314 1.64 -8.40 -8.51
C ALA A 314 1.89 -9.92 -8.52
N ALA A 315 2.15 -10.48 -7.35
CA ALA A 315 2.30 -11.91 -7.12
C ALA A 315 1.43 -12.35 -5.96
N VAL A 316 0.83 -13.53 -6.11
CA VAL A 316 0.15 -14.27 -5.04
C VAL A 316 0.95 -15.54 -4.79
N VAL A 317 1.21 -15.88 -3.53
CA VAL A 317 1.85 -17.16 -3.15
C VAL A 317 1.06 -17.78 -2.00
N LEU A 318 0.60 -19.01 -2.15
CA LEU A 318 -0.14 -19.76 -1.14
C LEU A 318 0.55 -21.09 -0.86
N VAL A 319 0.72 -21.42 0.43
CA VAL A 319 1.45 -22.59 0.92
C VAL A 319 0.59 -23.28 1.98
N ASN A 320 0.55 -24.61 1.99
CA ASN A 320 -0.21 -25.39 3.00
C ASN A 320 0.68 -26.02 4.08
N CYS A 321 1.62 -25.23 4.61
CA CYS A 321 2.30 -25.57 5.85
C CYS A 321 2.61 -24.34 6.70
N THR A 322 2.77 -24.53 8.02
CA THR A 322 2.97 -23.45 9.00
C THR A 322 4.33 -22.74 8.89
N SER A 323 5.36 -23.40 8.38
CA SER A 323 6.73 -22.88 8.39
C SER A 323 7.57 -23.45 7.23
N GLY A 324 8.80 -22.97 7.09
CA GLY A 324 9.78 -23.44 6.10
C GLY A 324 9.87 -22.56 4.85
N VAL A 325 8.75 -22.02 4.37
CA VAL A 325 8.71 -21.11 3.21
C VAL A 325 8.46 -19.68 3.67
N SER A 326 9.18 -18.71 3.10
CA SER A 326 8.81 -17.29 3.21
C SER A 326 8.00 -16.88 1.97
N PRO A 327 6.65 -16.86 2.02
CA PRO A 327 5.84 -16.51 0.86
C PRO A 327 6.04 -15.04 0.45
N VAL A 328 6.38 -14.16 1.38
CA VAL A 328 6.70 -12.74 1.09
C VAL A 328 7.97 -12.63 0.25
N ALA A 329 9.03 -13.37 0.60
CA ALA A 329 10.27 -13.38 -0.19
C ALA A 329 10.03 -13.98 -1.59
N VAL A 330 9.26 -15.07 -1.67
CA VAL A 330 8.88 -15.67 -2.97
C VAL A 330 8.10 -14.65 -3.79
N GLY A 331 7.06 -14.01 -3.23
CA GLY A 331 6.25 -13.02 -3.93
C GLY A 331 7.07 -11.83 -4.45
N ALA A 332 7.98 -11.30 -3.63
CA ALA A 332 8.91 -10.24 -4.02
C ALA A 332 9.82 -10.68 -5.19
N ASP A 333 10.33 -11.90 -5.15
CA ASP A 333 11.15 -12.45 -6.24
C ASP A 333 10.35 -12.64 -7.53
N LEU A 334 9.10 -13.11 -7.47
CA LEU A 334 8.26 -13.26 -8.66
C LEU A 334 7.98 -11.92 -9.33
N VAL A 335 7.66 -10.89 -8.54
CA VAL A 335 7.49 -9.50 -9.02
C VAL A 335 8.78 -9.02 -9.67
N ARG A 336 9.92 -9.19 -9.00
CA ARG A 336 11.23 -8.77 -9.50
C ARG A 336 11.59 -9.47 -10.81
N ILE A 337 11.40 -10.78 -10.91
CA ILE A 337 11.68 -11.57 -12.12
C ILE A 337 10.96 -10.97 -13.33
N VAL A 338 9.65 -10.69 -13.21
CA VAL A 338 8.89 -10.12 -14.33
C VAL A 338 9.31 -8.69 -14.63
N ALA A 339 9.47 -7.84 -13.61
CA ALA A 339 9.83 -6.45 -13.80
C ALA A 339 11.24 -6.26 -14.42
N GLU A 340 12.19 -7.15 -14.14
CA GLU A 340 13.55 -7.10 -14.68
C GLU A 340 13.69 -7.79 -16.05
N ALA A 341 13.06 -8.95 -16.23
CA ALA A 341 13.16 -9.70 -17.49
C ALA A 341 12.33 -9.08 -18.60
N GLU A 342 11.24 -8.41 -18.26
CA GLU A 342 10.30 -7.83 -19.21
C GLU A 342 9.87 -6.43 -18.76
N PRO A 343 10.78 -5.44 -18.71
CA PRO A 343 10.44 -4.08 -18.28
C PRO A 343 9.34 -3.48 -19.14
N ARG A 344 8.48 -2.65 -18.54
CA ARG A 344 7.39 -1.99 -19.28
C ARG A 344 7.96 -1.07 -20.35
N ILE A 345 7.48 -1.21 -21.57
CA ILE A 345 7.78 -0.25 -22.64
C ILE A 345 6.99 1.03 -22.33
N PRO A 346 7.64 2.18 -22.12
CA PRO A 346 6.95 3.43 -21.85
C PRO A 346 6.14 3.85 -23.08
N GLU A 347 5.00 4.52 -22.84
CA GLU A 347 4.26 5.16 -23.93
C GLU A 347 5.18 6.13 -24.67
N PRO A 348 5.08 6.23 -26.01
CA PRO A 348 5.83 7.22 -26.76
C PRO A 348 5.55 8.61 -26.19
N TRP A 349 6.61 9.41 -26.04
CA TRP A 349 6.45 10.82 -25.69
C TRP A 349 5.56 11.50 -26.73
N ARG A 350 4.58 12.28 -26.24
CA ARG A 350 3.69 13.08 -27.07
C ARG A 350 3.80 14.54 -26.65
N PRO A 351 3.94 15.48 -27.58
CA PRO A 351 3.85 16.90 -27.25
C PRO A 351 2.45 17.24 -26.71
N ALA A 352 2.37 18.25 -25.85
CA ALA A 352 1.10 18.83 -25.45
C ALA A 352 0.30 19.28 -26.68
N ARG A 353 -1.02 19.08 -26.68
CA ARG A 353 -1.88 19.53 -27.79
C ARG A 353 -2.01 21.04 -27.81
N ASP A 354 -2.21 21.63 -26.64
CA ASP A 354 -2.34 23.06 -26.40
C ASP A 354 -1.47 23.44 -25.20
N VAL A 355 -0.93 24.66 -25.19
CA VAL A 355 -0.14 25.20 -24.09
C VAL A 355 -0.58 26.64 -23.84
N ASP A 356 -0.98 26.94 -22.60
CA ASP A 356 -1.25 28.31 -22.18
C ASP A 356 0.06 29.12 -22.16
N PRO A 357 0.20 30.19 -22.95
CA PRO A 357 1.39 31.03 -22.96
C PRO A 357 1.76 31.60 -21.60
N ALA A 358 0.76 31.89 -20.74
CA ALA A 358 0.99 32.40 -19.39
C ALA A 358 1.62 31.35 -18.47
N VAL A 359 1.38 30.07 -18.72
CA VAL A 359 2.03 28.95 -18.01
C VAL A 359 3.39 28.66 -18.61
N LEU A 360 3.53 28.73 -19.95
CA LEU A 360 4.80 28.55 -20.62
C LEU A 360 5.82 29.61 -20.19
N GLU A 361 5.37 30.85 -19.95
CA GLU A 361 6.19 31.91 -19.37
C GLU A 361 6.82 31.49 -18.04
N LEU A 362 6.11 30.72 -17.19
CA LEU A 362 6.61 30.30 -15.88
C LEU A 362 7.74 29.26 -15.96
N VAL A 363 7.80 28.49 -17.06
CA VAL A 363 8.76 27.39 -17.24
C VAL A 363 10.19 27.94 -17.29
N GLY A 364 11.14 27.09 -16.90
CA GLY A 364 12.57 27.41 -16.94
C GLY A 364 13.16 27.51 -15.54
N GLN A 365 14.24 28.29 -15.45
CA GLN A 365 15.04 28.38 -14.24
C GLN A 365 14.46 29.38 -13.23
N TRP A 366 14.58 29.02 -11.96
CA TRP A 366 14.18 29.76 -10.77
C TRP A 366 15.22 29.59 -9.67
N TYR A 367 15.29 30.55 -8.75
CA TYR A 367 16.23 30.53 -7.63
C TYR A 367 15.54 30.81 -6.31
N TRP A 368 15.74 29.94 -5.32
CA TRP A 368 15.47 30.28 -3.93
C TRP A 368 16.79 30.62 -3.24
N GLY A 369 17.04 31.92 -3.04
CA GLY A 369 18.38 32.42 -2.69
C GLY A 369 19.37 32.06 -3.79
N THR A 370 20.39 31.26 -3.45
CA THR A 370 21.37 30.72 -4.42
C THR A 370 21.01 29.36 -4.99
N ASN A 371 20.00 28.68 -4.45
CA ASN A 371 19.64 27.33 -4.89
C ASN A 371 18.84 27.39 -6.19
N ALA A 372 19.36 26.77 -7.24
CA ALA A 372 18.72 26.75 -8.55
C ALA A 372 17.69 25.62 -8.68
N PHE A 373 16.52 25.96 -9.22
CA PHE A 373 15.41 25.07 -9.49
C PHE A 373 14.98 25.19 -10.95
N GLY A 374 14.47 24.09 -11.51
CA GLY A 374 13.80 24.06 -12.80
C GLY A 374 12.31 23.86 -12.60
N LEU A 375 11.49 24.76 -13.15
CA LEU A 375 10.06 24.54 -13.34
C LEU A 375 9.86 23.97 -14.75
N ARG A 376 9.22 22.80 -14.86
CA ARG A 376 8.90 22.15 -16.16
C ARG A 376 7.40 21.93 -16.29
N LEU A 377 6.87 22.09 -17.50
CA LEU A 377 5.47 21.78 -17.83
C LEU A 377 5.39 20.41 -18.49
N GLY A 378 4.54 19.54 -17.95
CA GLY A 378 4.19 18.24 -18.53
C GLY A 378 3.06 18.35 -19.56
N ALA A 379 2.99 17.38 -20.47
CA ALA A 379 1.89 17.28 -21.44
C ALA A 379 0.52 16.95 -20.78
N ASP A 380 0.54 16.53 -19.52
CA ASP A 380 -0.62 16.34 -18.64
C ASP A 380 -1.12 17.66 -18.01
N GLY A 381 -0.46 18.78 -18.29
CA GLY A 381 -0.79 20.09 -17.75
C GLY A 381 -0.32 20.33 -16.32
N LEU A 382 0.45 19.41 -15.73
CA LEU A 382 1.07 19.61 -14.42
C LEU A 382 2.39 20.37 -14.57
N VAL A 383 2.77 21.15 -13.55
CA VAL A 383 4.14 21.72 -13.47
C VAL A 383 4.94 21.00 -12.40
N SER A 384 6.22 20.74 -12.66
CA SER A 384 7.15 20.15 -11.68
C SER A 384 8.23 21.17 -11.32
N LEU A 385 8.41 21.45 -10.03
CA LEU A 385 9.51 22.27 -9.51
C LEU A 385 10.55 21.37 -8.84
N GLU A 386 11.78 21.39 -9.34
CA GLU A 386 12.84 20.50 -8.89
C GLU A 386 14.19 21.22 -8.78
N PRO A 387 15.03 20.91 -7.78
CA PRO A 387 16.41 21.39 -7.75
C PRO A 387 17.16 20.96 -9.02
N LEU A 388 17.92 21.88 -9.62
CA LEU A 388 18.78 21.56 -10.77
C LEU A 388 20.05 20.82 -10.35
N THR A 389 20.45 20.95 -9.09
CA THR A 389 21.62 20.28 -8.52
C THR A 389 21.33 19.77 -7.11
N GLY A 390 21.93 18.62 -6.77
CA GLY A 390 21.85 18.06 -5.42
C GLY A 390 20.47 17.53 -5.04
N SER A 391 20.29 17.29 -3.74
CA SER A 391 19.01 16.93 -3.13
C SER A 391 18.30 18.18 -2.63
N GLY A 392 16.98 18.23 -2.77
CA GLY A 392 16.19 19.33 -2.24
C GLY A 392 14.70 19.06 -2.37
N ARG A 393 13.91 19.98 -1.81
CA ARG A 393 12.45 19.92 -1.88
C ARG A 393 12.00 19.94 -3.34
N ARG A 394 11.02 19.11 -3.68
CA ARG A 394 10.44 19.04 -5.01
C ARG A 394 8.96 18.73 -4.90
N SER A 395 8.20 19.10 -5.91
CA SER A 395 6.81 18.67 -6.04
C SER A 395 6.33 18.84 -7.46
N ARG A 396 5.31 18.07 -7.82
CA ARG A 396 4.41 18.38 -8.94
C ARG A 396 3.24 19.20 -8.42
N PHE A 397 2.71 20.06 -9.28
CA PHE A 397 1.61 20.92 -8.95
C PHE A 397 0.49 20.80 -10.00
N ARG A 398 -0.75 20.77 -9.52
CA ARG A 398 -1.96 20.77 -10.33
C ARG A 398 -2.56 22.18 -10.38
N PRO A 399 -3.07 22.66 -11.53
CA PRO A 399 -3.68 23.98 -11.60
C PRO A 399 -5.01 24.01 -10.82
N ASN A 400 -5.29 25.13 -10.15
CA ASN A 400 -6.56 25.37 -9.46
C ASN A 400 -7.60 26.07 -10.35
N GLY A 401 -7.20 26.58 -11.53
CA GLY A 401 -8.06 27.30 -12.46
C GLY A 401 -8.15 28.82 -12.22
N ASP A 402 -7.51 29.32 -11.17
CA ASP A 402 -7.47 30.73 -10.76
C ASP A 402 -6.07 31.36 -10.92
N GLY A 403 -5.19 30.70 -11.68
CA GLY A 403 -3.78 31.10 -11.84
C GLY A 403 -2.84 30.58 -10.74
N THR A 404 -3.37 29.93 -9.70
CA THR A 404 -2.57 29.24 -8.67
C THR A 404 -2.49 27.73 -8.91
N TRP A 405 -1.55 27.10 -8.23
CA TRP A 405 -1.27 25.67 -8.36
C TRP A 405 -1.15 25.02 -6.99
N ARG A 406 -1.63 23.79 -6.86
CA ARG A 406 -1.57 23.02 -5.61
C ARG A 406 -0.52 21.92 -5.69
N GLY A 407 0.41 21.91 -4.75
CA GLY A 407 1.44 20.89 -4.63
C GLY A 407 0.84 19.54 -4.26
N LEU A 408 1.36 18.48 -4.88
CA LEU A 408 0.76 17.15 -4.83
C LEU A 408 1.51 16.19 -3.90
N GLU A 409 2.79 16.46 -3.62
CA GLU A 409 3.66 15.50 -2.94
C GLU A 409 4.82 16.16 -2.21
N GLY A 410 5.44 15.38 -1.30
CA GLY A 410 6.60 15.79 -0.53
C GLY A 410 6.30 16.94 0.44
N TYR A 411 7.31 17.77 0.69
CA TYR A 411 7.20 18.91 1.61
C TYR A 411 6.15 19.94 1.18
N TYR A 412 5.88 20.06 -0.12
CA TYR A 412 4.90 21.01 -0.66
C TYR A 412 3.51 20.40 -0.90
N ALA A 413 3.25 19.18 -0.41
CA ALA A 413 1.94 18.57 -0.53
C ALA A 413 0.86 19.46 0.13
N GLY A 414 -0.16 19.86 -0.64
CA GLY A 414 -1.22 20.75 -0.19
C GLY A 414 -0.89 22.24 -0.24
N GLU A 415 0.38 22.62 -0.36
CA GLU A 415 0.84 24.00 -0.44
C GLU A 415 0.45 24.66 -1.78
N SER A 416 0.32 25.99 -1.76
CA SER A 416 -0.03 26.78 -2.95
C SER A 416 1.21 27.39 -3.57
N LEU A 417 1.40 27.15 -4.88
CA LEU A 417 2.34 27.85 -5.73
C LEU A 417 1.59 28.95 -6.50
N ARG A 418 2.03 30.19 -6.34
CA ARG A 418 1.42 31.38 -6.92
C ARG A 418 2.45 32.19 -7.71
N PRO A 419 2.25 32.40 -9.01
CA PRO A 419 2.98 33.41 -9.76
C PRO A 419 2.56 34.81 -9.31
N VAL A 420 3.55 35.64 -8.98
CA VAL A 420 3.34 37.06 -8.71
C VAL A 420 3.81 37.84 -9.93
N ARG A 421 2.99 38.79 -10.37
CA ARG A 421 3.22 39.57 -11.59
C ARG A 421 3.44 41.04 -11.24
N ARG A 422 4.30 41.70 -12.00
CA ARG A 422 4.53 43.15 -11.93
C ARG A 422 3.35 43.91 -12.53
N ALA A 423 3.35 45.24 -12.35
CA ALA A 423 2.31 46.12 -12.92
C ALA A 423 2.25 46.07 -14.45
N ASP A 424 3.36 45.75 -15.12
CA ASP A 424 3.44 45.59 -16.58
C ASP A 424 2.95 44.21 -17.08
N GLY A 425 2.53 43.33 -16.17
CA GLY A 425 2.03 41.99 -16.47
C GLY A 425 3.11 40.90 -16.54
N SER A 426 4.40 41.25 -16.53
CA SER A 426 5.50 40.26 -16.50
C SER A 426 5.54 39.50 -15.17
N VAL A 427 6.00 38.24 -15.20
CA VAL A 427 6.21 37.47 -13.96
C VAL A 427 7.40 38.04 -13.19
N ASP A 428 7.17 38.37 -11.91
CA ASP A 428 8.20 38.82 -10.97
C ASP A 428 8.87 37.62 -10.30
N HIS A 429 8.09 36.87 -9.52
CA HIS A 429 8.57 35.73 -8.73
C HIS A 429 7.47 34.67 -8.60
N LEU A 430 7.84 33.51 -8.05
CA LEU A 430 6.88 32.52 -7.57
C LEU A 430 6.89 32.50 -6.05
N ASP A 431 5.71 32.60 -5.45
CA ASP A 431 5.48 32.28 -4.05
C ASP A 431 5.12 30.81 -3.93
N LEU A 432 5.75 30.12 -2.99
CA LEU A 432 5.37 28.77 -2.57
C LEU A 432 5.49 28.68 -1.06
N GLY A 433 4.37 28.84 -0.35
CA GLY A 433 4.42 29.08 1.10
C GLY A 433 5.20 30.36 1.42
N SER A 434 6.23 30.28 2.27
CA SER A 434 7.15 31.40 2.56
C SER A 434 8.37 31.46 1.63
N PHE A 435 8.46 30.57 0.64
CA PHE A 435 9.59 30.51 -0.28
C PHE A 435 9.32 31.40 -1.49
N VAL A 436 10.19 32.40 -1.68
CA VAL A 436 10.19 33.25 -2.87
C VAL A 436 11.24 32.73 -3.86
N PHE A 437 10.78 32.46 -5.08
CA PHE A 437 11.63 32.02 -6.18
C PHE A 437 11.77 33.14 -7.22
N THR A 438 12.99 33.59 -7.48
CA THR A 438 13.32 34.66 -8.45
C THR A 438 13.99 34.12 -9.70
N ARG A 439 14.08 34.92 -10.78
CA ARG A 439 14.71 34.48 -12.03
C ARG A 439 16.23 34.51 -11.97
N GLN A 440 16.79 35.38 -11.13
CA GLN A 440 18.22 35.42 -10.82
C GLN A 440 18.43 35.20 -9.31
N PRO A 441 19.58 34.65 -8.89
CA PRO A 441 19.89 34.52 -7.48
C PRO A 441 20.06 35.91 -6.88
N TYR A 442 19.26 36.23 -5.86
CA TYR A 442 19.25 37.56 -5.23
C TYR A 442 19.15 38.70 -6.26
N GLU A 443 18.17 38.60 -7.16
CA GLU A 443 17.88 39.60 -8.19
C GLU A 443 17.66 40.99 -7.57
N GLU A 444 18.39 41.99 -8.07
CA GLU A 444 18.29 43.36 -7.58
C GLU A 444 16.92 43.96 -7.90
N GLY A 445 16.25 44.53 -6.90
CA GLY A 445 14.88 45.05 -7.05
C GLY A 445 13.77 43.99 -7.06
N ALA A 446 14.11 42.69 -7.02
CA ALA A 446 13.12 41.63 -6.84
C ALA A 446 12.64 41.56 -5.38
N SER A 447 11.51 40.87 -5.19
CA SER A 447 10.85 40.67 -3.88
C SER A 447 11.61 39.69 -2.97
N VAL A 448 12.90 39.90 -2.73
CA VAL A 448 13.73 39.06 -1.84
C VAL A 448 13.46 39.46 -0.37
N PRO A 449 12.93 38.55 0.48
CA PRO A 449 12.76 38.84 1.90
C PRO A 449 14.09 39.15 2.58
N GLY A 450 14.17 40.29 3.27
CA GLY A 450 15.40 40.77 3.89
C GLY A 450 16.32 41.57 2.96
N GLY A 451 15.96 41.70 1.68
CA GLY A 451 16.73 42.44 0.68
C GLY A 451 18.02 41.74 0.26
N VAL A 452 18.85 42.49 -0.47
CA VAL A 452 20.18 42.08 -0.91
C VAL A 452 21.20 43.07 -0.38
N ASP A 453 22.41 42.62 -0.09
CA ASP A 453 23.50 43.50 0.34
C ASP A 453 23.77 44.53 -0.78
N PRO A 454 23.79 45.84 -0.47
CA PRO A 454 24.04 46.88 -1.48
C PRO A 454 25.42 46.77 -2.14
N GLU A 455 26.40 46.11 -1.52
CA GLU A 455 27.71 45.84 -2.12
C GLU A 455 27.70 44.64 -3.08
N GLY A 456 26.60 43.87 -3.10
CA GLY A 456 26.41 42.74 -3.99
C GLY A 456 27.38 41.57 -3.77
N TRP A 457 27.54 40.77 -4.84
CA TRP A 457 28.41 39.59 -4.87
C TRP A 457 29.89 39.97 -4.85
N ARG A 458 30.65 39.44 -3.88
CA ARG A 458 32.08 39.75 -3.73
C ARG A 458 32.92 38.53 -3.32
N GLY A 459 34.17 38.53 -3.73
CA GLY A 459 35.16 37.54 -3.28
C GLY A 459 35.63 37.82 -1.85
N ILE A 460 36.16 36.80 -1.16
CA ILE A 460 36.78 37.00 0.15
C ILE A 460 37.95 37.98 0.00
N GLY A 461 37.92 39.08 0.76
CA GLY A 461 39.00 40.06 0.83
C GLY A 461 38.87 41.28 -0.08
N GLN A 462 37.81 41.38 -0.90
CA GLN A 462 37.49 42.65 -1.56
C GLN A 462 36.99 43.65 -0.50
N ARG A 463 37.76 44.71 -0.27
CA ARG A 463 37.30 45.88 0.51
C ARG A 463 36.51 46.80 -0.42
N PRO A 464 35.49 47.51 0.07
CA PRO A 464 34.79 48.49 -0.74
C PRO A 464 35.79 49.55 -1.20
N GLU A 465 35.83 49.85 -2.49
CA GLU A 465 36.45 51.10 -2.94
C GLU A 465 35.66 52.23 -2.28
N SER A 466 36.29 52.90 -1.31
CA SER A 466 35.68 54.04 -0.64
C SER A 466 35.48 55.16 -1.68
N PRO A 467 34.33 55.86 -1.68
CA PRO A 467 33.99 56.84 -2.70
C PRO A 467 34.96 58.01 -2.79
#